data_AF-A0A5N5TGC8-F1
#
_entry.id   AF-A0A5N5TGC8-F1
#
_cell.length_a   1.000
_cell.length_b   1.000
_cell.length_c   1.000
_cell.angle_alpha   90.00
_cell.angle_beta   90.00
_cell.angle_gamma   90.00
#
_symmetry.space_group_name_H-M   'P 1'
#
loop_
_entity.id
_entity.type
_entity.pdbx_description
1 polymer ?
#
loop_
_entity_poly.entity_id
_entity_poly.type
_entity_poly.pdbx_seq_one_letter_code
_entity_poly.pdbx_strand_id
1 'polypeptide(L)'
;MFGKGIYFADMASKSANYCMPSYQNKTGLLVLCDVSLGKFRELLDADYKAEKLPSGYHSVKGLGKTAPDPKNSVTLSDGVVVPMGPGVDTKIQNKSGYTLQYNEYIVYDVSQVKIKYLFKIEFDFNYCDLKKKKKKKMLLNHWFKKKRQNKCRYIQCFLKISLPR
;
A
#
# COMPACT_ATOMS: atom_id res chain seq x y z
N MET A 1 4.14 10.89 11.42
CA MET A 1 3.06 11.48 10.60
C MET A 1 1.72 11.37 11.30
N PHE A 2 1.29 10.18 11.71
CA PHE A 2 -0.04 9.93 12.30
C PHE A 2 0.05 9.21 13.67
N GLY A 3 0.95 9.66 14.54
CA GLY A 3 1.19 9.02 15.83
C GLY A 3 1.98 7.69 15.76
N LYS A 4 2.03 6.98 16.88
CA LYS A 4 2.72 5.71 17.09
C LYS A 4 1.80 4.54 16.77
N GLY A 5 1.83 4.07 15.52
CA GLY A 5 1.06 2.92 15.06
C GLY A 5 1.82 2.11 14.01
N ILE A 6 1.13 1.13 13.43
CA ILE A 6 1.65 0.28 12.36
C ILE A 6 1.19 0.85 11.03
N TYR A 7 2.13 1.20 10.16
CA TYR A 7 1.87 1.95 8.92
C TYR A 7 1.82 1.04 7.70
N PHE A 8 0.86 1.34 6.82
CA PHE A 8 0.47 0.50 5.70
C PHE A 8 0.18 1.39 4.46
N ALA A 9 0.67 1.05 3.26
CA ALA A 9 0.33 1.70 1.97
C ALA A 9 -0.31 0.77 0.90
N ASP A 10 -1.39 1.22 0.24
CA ASP A 10 -2.09 0.49 -0.85
C ASP A 10 -1.30 0.46 -2.17
N MET A 11 -0.17 1.17 -2.22
CA MET A 11 0.74 1.23 -3.35
C MET A 11 2.04 0.49 -3.01
N ALA A 12 2.33 -0.59 -3.72
CA ALA A 12 3.51 -1.42 -3.49
C ALA A 12 4.81 -0.61 -3.52
N SER A 13 4.95 0.33 -4.46
CA SER A 13 6.12 1.18 -4.61
C SER A 13 6.34 2.12 -3.42
N LYS A 14 5.27 2.61 -2.77
CA LYS A 14 5.40 3.46 -1.57
C LYS A 14 6.09 2.69 -0.45
N SER A 15 5.65 1.47 -0.17
CA SER A 15 6.31 0.63 0.83
C SER A 15 7.70 0.15 0.39
N ALA A 16 7.90 -0.15 -0.89
CA ALA A 16 9.19 -0.61 -1.41
C ALA A 16 10.31 0.42 -1.26
N ASN A 17 10.00 1.72 -1.28
CA ASN A 17 10.98 2.77 -0.99
C ASN A 17 11.57 2.66 0.43
N TYR A 18 10.84 2.09 1.38
CA TYR A 18 11.34 1.88 2.75
C TYR A 18 12.31 0.69 2.86
N CYS A 19 12.48 -0.11 1.81
CA CYS A 19 13.55 -1.11 1.73
C CYS A 19 14.94 -0.48 1.55
N MET A 20 15.01 0.82 1.23
CA MET A 20 16.24 1.56 0.95
C MET A 20 17.17 0.82 -0.03
N PRO A 21 16.65 0.37 -1.19
CA PRO A 21 17.44 -0.40 -2.13
C PRO A 21 18.53 0.47 -2.76
N SER A 22 19.64 -0.16 -3.17
CA SER A 22 20.75 0.52 -3.85
C SER A 22 21.25 -0.30 -5.03
N TYR A 23 22.12 0.30 -5.85
CA TYR A 23 22.76 -0.42 -6.96
C TYR A 23 23.57 -1.63 -6.49
N GLN A 24 24.14 -1.57 -5.28
CA GLN A 24 24.88 -2.66 -4.65
C GLN A 24 23.98 -3.66 -3.93
N ASN A 25 22.84 -3.21 -3.39
CA ASN A 25 21.87 -4.05 -2.70
C ASN A 25 20.47 -3.90 -3.30
N LYS A 26 20.17 -4.75 -4.27
CA LYS A 26 18.92 -4.74 -5.04
C LYS A 26 17.86 -5.68 -4.47
N THR A 27 18.13 -6.44 -3.42
CA THR A 27 17.14 -7.36 -2.86
C THR A 27 16.41 -6.68 -1.71
N GLY A 28 15.07 -6.73 -1.72
CA GLY A 28 14.24 -6.28 -0.60
C GLY A 28 13.22 -7.31 -0.18
N LEU A 29 12.68 -7.10 1.02
CA LEU A 29 11.60 -7.88 1.58
C LEU A 29 10.36 -7.00 1.78
N LEU A 30 9.22 -7.53 1.39
CA LEU A 30 7.93 -6.86 1.45
C LEU A 30 6.91 -7.79 2.13
N VAL A 31 6.27 -7.35 3.22
CA VAL A 31 5.36 -8.20 4.01
C VAL A 31 3.90 -7.84 3.74
N LEU A 32 3.12 -8.69 3.09
CA LEU A 32 1.68 -8.45 2.92
C LEU A 32 0.89 -8.94 4.14
N CYS A 33 0.04 -8.05 4.67
CA CYS A 33 -0.82 -8.32 5.82
C CYS A 33 -2.31 -8.19 5.47
N ASP A 34 -3.14 -8.98 6.17
CA ASP A 34 -4.53 -8.64 6.38
C ASP A 34 -4.59 -7.61 7.51
N VAL A 35 -5.32 -6.51 7.30
CA VAL A 35 -5.41 -5.42 8.26
C VAL A 35 -6.88 -5.08 8.54
N SER A 36 -7.28 -5.24 9.79
CA SER A 36 -8.63 -4.94 10.26
C SER A 36 -8.78 -3.44 10.54
N LEU A 37 -9.01 -2.66 9.48
CA LEU A 37 -9.11 -1.20 9.57
C LEU A 37 -10.34 -0.72 10.36
N GLY A 38 -11.45 -1.46 10.32
CA GLY A 38 -12.71 -1.00 10.90
C GLY A 38 -13.14 0.35 10.32
N LYS A 39 -13.71 1.23 11.15
CA LYS A 39 -13.98 2.62 10.80
C LYS A 39 -12.70 3.45 10.97
N PHE A 40 -12.18 4.03 9.88
CA PHE A 40 -10.99 4.89 9.90
C PHE A 40 -11.34 6.37 9.99
N ARG A 41 -10.50 7.15 10.68
CA ARG A 41 -10.54 8.63 10.69
C ARG A 41 -9.71 9.11 9.50
N GLU A 42 -10.35 9.79 8.56
CA GLU A 42 -9.67 10.35 7.39
C GLU A 42 -8.97 11.66 7.73
N LEU A 43 -7.72 11.82 7.29
CA LEU A 43 -6.90 13.01 7.53
C LEU A 43 -6.23 13.48 6.23
N LEU A 44 -6.26 14.78 6.00
CA LEU A 44 -5.61 15.43 4.85
C LEU A 44 -4.16 15.84 5.15
N ASP A 45 -3.82 16.04 6.41
CA ASP A 45 -2.51 16.49 6.87
C ASP A 45 -2.05 15.67 8.08
N ALA A 46 -0.75 15.72 8.36
CA ALA A 46 -0.13 15.03 9.48
C ALA A 46 -0.72 15.51 10.82
N ASP A 47 -1.09 14.55 11.66
CA ASP A 47 -1.53 14.78 13.03
C ASP A 47 -0.74 13.83 13.94
N TYR A 48 0.25 14.36 14.65
CA TYR A 48 1.09 13.56 15.55
C TYR A 48 0.32 12.97 16.73
N LYS A 49 -0.91 13.42 16.99
CA LYS A 49 -1.81 12.91 18.03
C LYS A 49 -2.96 12.08 17.44
N ALA A 50 -2.89 11.67 16.17
CA ALA A 50 -3.94 10.93 15.48
C ALA A 50 -4.27 9.57 16.13
N GLU A 51 -3.35 9.02 16.93
CA GLU A 51 -3.55 7.82 17.77
C GLU A 51 -4.67 7.98 18.81
N LYS A 52 -5.03 9.21 19.18
CA LYS A 52 -6.21 9.51 19.98
C LYS A 52 -7.46 9.45 19.10
N LEU A 53 -7.91 8.23 18.84
CA LEU A 53 -9.08 7.96 18.02
C LEU A 53 -10.36 8.43 18.72
N PRO A 54 -11.26 9.14 18.02
CA PRO A 54 -12.61 9.40 18.52
C PRO A 54 -13.38 8.08 18.74
N SER A 55 -14.39 8.11 19.60
CA SER A 55 -15.22 6.93 19.86
C SER A 55 -15.80 6.34 18.57
N GLY A 56 -15.71 5.01 18.44
CA GLY A 56 -16.15 4.26 17.25
C GLY A 56 -15.19 4.26 16.07
N TYR A 57 -14.02 4.89 16.16
CA TYR A 57 -12.94 4.78 15.19
C TYR A 57 -11.87 3.79 15.65
N HIS A 58 -11.23 3.12 14.68
CA HIS A 58 -10.32 1.98 14.93
C HIS A 58 -8.97 2.14 14.22
N SER A 59 -8.86 3.10 13.31
CA SER A 59 -7.66 3.35 12.51
C SER A 59 -7.67 4.76 11.94
N VAL A 60 -6.57 5.14 11.31
CA VAL A 60 -6.44 6.40 10.56
C VAL A 60 -6.16 6.09 9.10
N LYS A 61 -6.71 6.92 8.22
CA LYS A 61 -6.40 6.95 6.79
C LYS A 61 -5.91 8.34 6.40
N GLY A 62 -4.62 8.46 6.12
CA GLY A 62 -4.05 9.62 5.45
C GLY A 62 -4.47 9.59 3.97
N LEU A 63 -5.13 10.64 3.50
CA LEU A 63 -5.66 10.73 2.13
C LEU A 63 -4.59 11.23 1.16
N GLY A 64 -4.31 10.43 0.13
CA GLY A 64 -3.36 10.76 -0.93
C GLY A 64 -4.01 11.21 -2.24
N LYS A 65 -3.25 11.93 -3.08
CA LYS A 65 -3.64 12.33 -4.45
C LYS A 65 -3.81 11.14 -5.40
N THR A 66 -3.13 10.03 -5.14
CA THR A 66 -3.18 8.83 -5.96
C THR A 66 -3.50 7.61 -5.10
N ALA A 67 -4.48 6.82 -5.55
CA ALA A 67 -4.87 5.56 -4.90
C ALA A 67 -5.28 4.54 -5.96
N PRO A 68 -5.29 3.23 -5.66
CA PRO A 68 -5.85 2.24 -6.57
C PRO A 68 -7.31 2.56 -6.91
N ASP A 69 -7.70 2.34 -8.17
CA ASP A 69 -9.09 2.54 -8.58
C ASP A 69 -10.01 1.56 -7.81
N PRO A 70 -10.96 2.05 -7.00
CA PRO A 70 -11.87 1.20 -6.25
C PRO A 70 -12.61 0.17 -7.12
N LYS A 71 -12.87 0.49 -8.39
CA LYS A 71 -13.56 -0.39 -9.35
C LYS A 71 -12.77 -1.66 -9.68
N ASN A 72 -11.45 -1.63 -9.51
CA ASN A 72 -10.58 -2.77 -9.78
C ASN A 72 -10.36 -3.65 -8.55
N SER A 73 -10.89 -3.26 -7.40
CA SER A 73 -10.71 -4.01 -6.16
C SER A 73 -11.27 -5.42 -6.29
N VAL A 74 -10.51 -6.40 -5.81
CA VAL A 74 -10.91 -7.81 -5.82
C VAL A 74 -11.20 -8.25 -4.40
N THR A 75 -12.40 -8.78 -4.16
CA THR A 75 -12.74 -9.43 -2.90
C THR A 75 -12.43 -10.92 -2.97
N LEU A 76 -11.60 -11.39 -2.05
CA LEU A 76 -11.26 -12.79 -1.85
C LEU A 76 -12.40 -13.55 -1.13
N SER A 77 -12.29 -14.87 -1.09
CA SER A 77 -13.31 -15.75 -0.49
C SER A 77 -13.38 -15.68 1.04
N ASP A 78 -12.29 -15.28 1.71
CA ASP A 78 -12.27 -14.95 3.14
C ASP A 78 -12.73 -13.51 3.41
N GLY A 79 -13.21 -12.84 2.36
CA GLY A 79 -13.80 -11.54 2.41
C GLY A 79 -12.85 -10.40 2.14
N VAL A 80 -11.55 -10.65 2.10
CA VAL A 80 -10.57 -9.58 2.12
C VAL A 80 -10.44 -8.90 0.74
N VAL A 81 -10.35 -7.56 0.71
CA VAL A 81 -10.50 -6.68 -0.46
C VAL A 81 -9.13 -6.20 -0.84
N VAL A 82 -8.59 -6.76 -1.90
CA VAL A 82 -7.30 -6.38 -2.46
C VAL A 82 -7.50 -5.15 -3.36
N PRO A 83 -6.95 -3.98 -3.02
CA PRO A 83 -7.00 -2.81 -3.89
C PRO A 83 -6.04 -3.04 -5.05
N MET A 84 -6.60 -3.30 -6.23
CA MET A 84 -5.82 -3.54 -7.43
C MET A 84 -5.58 -2.23 -8.17
N GLY A 85 -4.38 -2.09 -8.73
CA GLY A 85 -4.07 -0.98 -9.61
C GLY A 85 -4.90 -0.99 -10.92
N PRO A 86 -4.71 0.02 -11.78
CA PRO A 86 -3.73 1.11 -11.66
C PRO A 86 -4.10 2.14 -10.59
N GLY A 87 -3.10 2.92 -10.17
CA GLY A 87 -3.33 4.11 -9.36
C GLY A 87 -3.99 5.21 -10.19
N VAL A 88 -5.03 5.83 -9.64
CA VAL A 88 -5.80 6.93 -10.25
C VAL A 88 -5.78 8.16 -9.36
N ASP A 89 -6.02 9.33 -9.96
CA ASP A 89 -6.15 10.60 -9.25
C ASP A 89 -7.44 10.61 -8.42
N THR A 90 -7.30 10.79 -7.10
CA THR A 90 -8.40 10.80 -6.14
C THR A 90 -9.11 12.15 -6.06
N LYS A 91 -8.57 13.19 -6.72
CA LYS A 91 -9.02 14.58 -6.62
C LYS A 91 -8.90 15.18 -5.21
N ILE A 92 -8.23 14.49 -4.30
CA ILE A 92 -7.93 15.01 -2.96
C ILE A 92 -6.90 16.13 -3.07
N GLN A 93 -7.22 17.27 -2.47
CA GLN A 93 -6.32 18.42 -2.35
C GLN A 93 -6.48 19.05 -0.97
N ASN A 94 -5.36 19.25 -0.29
CA ASN A 94 -5.29 20.07 0.92
C ASN A 94 -5.06 21.53 0.51
N LYS A 95 -6.08 22.39 0.70
CA LYS A 95 -5.98 23.82 0.35
C LYS A 95 -5.03 24.60 1.27
N SER A 96 -4.75 24.05 2.44
CA SER A 96 -4.00 24.74 3.50
C SER A 96 -2.54 24.29 3.57
N GLY A 97 -2.08 23.39 2.69
CA GLY A 97 -0.71 22.90 2.75
C GLY A 97 -0.41 21.70 1.85
N TYR A 98 0.54 20.89 2.30
CA TYR A 98 0.95 19.69 1.57
C TYR A 98 -0.19 18.66 1.51
N THR A 99 -0.28 17.94 0.40
CA THR A 99 -1.19 16.80 0.24
C THR A 99 -0.33 15.56 -0.03
N LEU A 100 -0.61 14.46 0.69
CA LEU A 100 0.08 13.19 0.51
C LEU A 100 -0.01 12.71 -0.94
N GLN A 101 1.06 12.09 -1.44
CA GLN A 101 1.05 11.53 -2.80
C GLN A 101 0.18 10.27 -2.89
N TYR A 102 0.28 9.39 -1.91
CA TYR A 102 -0.49 8.15 -1.84
C TYR A 102 -1.09 7.98 -0.45
N ASN A 103 -2.17 7.20 -0.36
CA ASN A 103 -2.81 6.92 0.91
C ASN A 103 -1.86 6.25 1.92
N GLU A 104 -2.20 6.36 3.19
CA GLU A 104 -1.52 5.72 4.30
C GLU A 104 -2.54 5.27 5.32
N TYR A 105 -2.37 4.07 5.85
CA TYR A 105 -3.32 3.44 6.77
C TYR A 105 -2.56 3.08 8.02
N ILE A 106 -3.13 3.42 9.16
CA ILE A 106 -2.47 3.28 10.45
C ILE A 106 -3.43 2.63 11.42
N VAL A 107 -3.00 1.50 11.98
CA VAL A 107 -3.67 0.84 13.10
C VAL A 107 -2.82 0.99 14.35
N TYR A 108 -3.47 1.01 15.51
CA TYR A 108 -2.82 1.24 16.80
C TYR A 108 -2.85 0.02 17.71
N ASP A 109 -3.63 -1.02 17.35
CA ASP A 109 -3.63 -2.32 18.02
C ASP A 109 -3.00 -3.38 17.10
N VAL A 110 -2.03 -4.12 17.64
CA VAL A 110 -1.35 -5.23 16.96
C VAL A 110 -2.32 -6.36 16.59
N SER A 111 -3.41 -6.53 17.34
CA SER A 111 -4.45 -7.54 17.08
C SER A 111 -5.16 -7.32 15.75
N GLN A 112 -5.11 -6.10 15.21
CA GLN A 112 -5.69 -5.75 13.92
C GLN A 112 -4.85 -6.25 12.74
N VAL A 113 -3.65 -6.80 12.95
CA VAL A 113 -2.71 -7.17 11.90
C VAL A 113 -2.46 -8.67 11.87
N LYS A 114 -2.59 -9.27 10.69
CA LYS A 114 -2.20 -10.65 10.44
C LYS A 114 -1.28 -10.73 9.22
N ILE A 115 -0.04 -11.13 9.43
CA ILE A 115 0.92 -11.37 8.34
C ILE A 115 0.45 -12.58 7.51
N LYS A 116 0.40 -12.43 6.19
CA LYS A 116 -0.02 -13.49 5.26
C LYS A 116 1.10 -13.97 4.37
N TYR A 117 1.88 -13.05 3.80
CA TYR A 117 2.93 -13.38 2.84
C TYR A 117 4.17 -12.52 3.03
N LEU A 118 5.33 -13.09 2.76
CA LEU A 118 6.60 -12.38 2.66
C LEU A 118 7.11 -12.52 1.23
N PHE A 119 7.28 -11.39 0.55
CA PHE A 119 7.80 -11.32 -0.81
C PHE A 119 9.28 -10.94 -0.77
N LYS A 120 10.12 -11.78 -1.37
CA LYS A 120 11.46 -11.38 -1.78
C LYS A 120 11.37 -10.73 -3.15
N ILE A 121 11.77 -9.46 -3.24
CA ILE A 121 11.72 -8.68 -4.47
C ILE A 121 13.12 -8.26 -4.88
N GLU A 122 13.30 -8.03 -6.18
CA GLU A 122 14.52 -7.46 -6.75
C GLU A 122 14.22 -6.10 -7.39
N PHE A 123 15.00 -5.09 -7.05
CA PHE A 123 14.90 -3.73 -7.54
C PHE A 123 15.73 -3.55 -8.81
N ASP A 124 15.04 -3.34 -9.93
CA ASP A 124 15.68 -2.99 -11.19
C ASP A 124 15.79 -1.46 -11.35
N PHE A 125 17.00 -0.93 -11.19
CA PHE A 125 17.31 0.48 -11.35
C PHE A 125 17.56 0.89 -12.81
N ASN A 126 17.51 -0.04 -13.77
CA ASN A 126 17.78 0.23 -15.19
C ASN A 126 16.54 0.79 -15.90
N TYR A 127 16.00 1.91 -15.41
CA TYR A 127 14.81 2.53 -15.99
C TYR A 127 15.04 3.05 -17.43
N CYS A 128 16.26 3.51 -17.74
CA CYS A 128 16.61 4.03 -19.08
C CYS A 128 16.63 2.93 -20.16
N ASP A 129 16.98 1.69 -19.83
CA ASP A 129 17.01 0.59 -20.79
C ASP A 129 15.65 -0.08 -20.99
N LEU A 130 14.72 0.08 -20.06
CA LEU A 130 13.35 -0.44 -20.19
C LEU A 130 12.54 0.27 -21.27
N LYS A 131 12.76 1.57 -21.56
CA LYS A 131 12.14 2.23 -22.73
C LYS A 131 12.67 1.66 -24.05
N LYS A 132 13.98 1.34 -24.11
CA LYS A 132 14.60 0.69 -25.28
C LYS A 132 14.11 -0.75 -25.46
N LYS A 133 13.97 -1.50 -24.36
CA LYS A 133 13.46 -2.89 -24.36
C LYS A 133 11.95 -2.99 -24.57
N LYS A 134 11.12 -2.06 -24.07
CA LYS A 134 9.66 -2.04 -24.34
C LYS A 134 9.34 -1.83 -25.82
N LYS A 135 10.13 -1.05 -26.56
CA LYS A 135 10.06 -1.00 -28.04
C LYS A 135 10.30 -2.37 -28.69
N LYS A 136 11.15 -3.23 -28.09
CA LYS A 136 11.39 -4.61 -28.54
C LYS A 136 10.35 -5.63 -28.02
N LYS A 137 9.77 -5.40 -26.83
CA LYS A 137 8.91 -6.37 -26.12
C LYS A 137 7.41 -6.18 -26.37
N MET A 138 6.98 -5.13 -27.08
CA MET A 138 5.62 -5.01 -27.64
C MET A 138 5.30 -6.11 -28.69
N LEU A 139 6.22 -7.05 -28.92
CA LEU A 139 6.07 -8.21 -29.80
C LEU A 139 5.78 -9.54 -29.07
N LEU A 140 5.74 -9.61 -27.73
CA LEU A 140 5.41 -10.88 -27.03
C LEU A 140 4.46 -10.69 -25.84
N ASN A 141 3.31 -11.36 -25.94
CA ASN A 141 2.10 -11.28 -25.13
C ASN A 141 2.16 -11.91 -23.71
N HIS A 142 1.13 -11.51 -22.93
CA HIS A 142 0.30 -12.30 -21.98
C HIS A 142 0.87 -12.72 -20.61
N TRP A 143 0.04 -12.56 -19.56
CA TRP A 143 -0.04 -13.23 -18.22
C TRP A 143 -0.62 -12.19 -17.24
N PHE A 144 -1.80 -12.31 -16.60
CA PHE A 144 -2.37 -13.37 -15.76
C PHE A 144 -3.92 -13.24 -15.70
N LYS A 145 -4.66 -14.34 -15.44
CA LYS A 145 -6.15 -14.39 -15.36
C LYS A 145 -6.63 -15.24 -14.16
N LYS A 146 -7.79 -14.85 -13.57
CA LYS A 146 -8.76 -15.63 -12.72
C LYS A 146 -8.40 -15.86 -11.22
N LYS A 147 -9.31 -15.84 -10.20
CA LYS A 147 -10.77 -16.14 -10.05
C LYS A 147 -11.44 -15.36 -8.88
N ARG A 148 -12.79 -15.35 -8.87
CA ARG A 148 -13.81 -14.68 -8.01
C ARG A 148 -14.18 -15.44 -6.69
N GLN A 149 -14.63 -14.74 -5.62
CA GLN A 149 -16.02 -14.72 -5.02
C GLN A 149 -16.09 -14.20 -3.55
N ASN A 150 -16.84 -13.10 -3.33
CA ASN A 150 -17.71 -12.58 -2.22
C ASN A 150 -17.36 -12.50 -0.70
N LYS A 151 -17.55 -11.27 -0.14
CA LYS A 151 -17.88 -10.74 1.24
C LYS A 151 -16.82 -9.99 2.11
N CYS A 152 -16.66 -8.68 1.89
CA CYS A 152 -15.86 -7.58 2.51
C CYS A 152 -15.09 -7.69 3.87
N ARG A 153 -13.77 -7.41 3.78
CA ARG A 153 -12.71 -6.87 4.68
C ARG A 153 -11.65 -6.24 3.75
N TYR A 154 -10.66 -5.41 4.14
CA TYR A 154 -9.66 -4.85 3.19
C TYR A 154 -8.27 -5.51 3.36
N ILE A 155 -7.62 -5.95 2.27
CA ILE A 155 -6.20 -6.38 2.21
C ILE A 155 -5.45 -5.12 1.93
N GLN A 156 -4.52 -4.78 2.80
CA GLN A 156 -3.66 -3.68 2.51
C GLN A 156 -2.30 -3.89 3.15
N CYS A 157 -1.30 -3.77 2.27
CA CYS A 157 -0.02 -3.12 2.54
C CYS A 157 1.15 -3.97 2.99
N PHE A 158 2.31 -3.44 2.61
CA PHE A 158 3.62 -3.99 2.88
C PHE A 158 4.27 -3.36 4.11
N LEU A 159 4.55 -4.17 5.14
CA LEU A 159 5.29 -3.78 6.34
C LEU A 159 6.77 -4.21 6.26
N LYS A 160 7.65 -3.43 6.89
CA LYS A 160 9.10 -3.60 6.99
C LYS A 160 9.47 -4.70 8.01
N ILE A 161 10.34 -5.63 7.64
CA ILE A 161 11.20 -6.38 8.58
C ILE A 161 12.64 -5.99 8.25
N SER A 162 13.29 -5.23 9.13
CA SER A 162 14.73 -5.06 9.09
C SER A 162 15.31 -6.18 9.94
N LEU A 163 16.00 -7.14 9.33
CA LEU A 163 16.80 -8.08 10.10
C LEU A 163 18.05 -7.34 10.60
N PRO A 164 18.37 -7.37 11.91
CA PRO A 164 19.71 -7.01 12.36
C PRO A 164 20.71 -8.04 11.80
N ARG A 165 21.94 -7.60 11.53
CA ARG A 165 23.06 -8.51 11.28
C ARG A 165 23.36 -9.32 12.53
#